data_AF-A0A5P8FKU3-F1
#
_entry.id   AF-A0A5P8FKU3-F1
#
_cell.length_a   1.000
_cell.length_b   1.000
_cell.length_c   1.000
_cell.angle_alpha   90.00
_cell.angle_beta   90.00
_cell.angle_gamma   90.00
#
_symmetry.space_group_name_H-M   'P 1'
#
loop_
_entity.id
_entity.type
_entity.pdbx_description
1 polymer ?
#
loop_
_entity_poly.entity_id
_entity_poly.type
_entity_poly.pdbx_seq_one_letter_code
_entity_poly.pdbx_strand_id
1 'polypeptide(L)'
;MSAALLGDAASVSALVASLRRRAGDLEVRADETDAAHAAAAAGWTGRVAVGHRRRVDAVTATSRGAAARMRELSDALDDFAAALGEAQHDLRRASDEARSHGLVVQDGQVLPGWGISGEADGSADAERAETAERLGRRLQRSAVLLERRRAALAHRAEEVSRWLP
;
A
#
# COMPACT_ATOMS: atom_id res chain seq x y z
N MET A 1 -15.46 -12.50 1.24
CA MET A 1 -14.66 -11.32 1.63
C MET A 1 -15.13 -10.65 2.93
N SER A 2 -14.93 -11.33 4.06
CA SER A 2 -14.81 -10.66 5.37
C SER A 2 -13.66 -9.65 5.36
N ALA A 3 -13.81 -8.53 6.08
CA ALA A 3 -12.84 -7.43 6.19
C ALA A 3 -11.41 -7.89 6.57
N ALA A 4 -11.25 -9.08 7.15
CA ALA A 4 -9.96 -9.70 7.44
C ALA A 4 -9.14 -10.10 6.20
N LEU A 5 -9.74 -10.23 5.01
CA LEU A 5 -9.06 -10.67 3.78
C LEU A 5 -8.39 -9.55 2.96
N LEU A 6 -8.65 -8.28 3.28
CA LEU A 6 -8.13 -7.14 2.51
C LEU A 6 -6.82 -6.57 3.08
N GLY A 7 -6.37 -7.07 4.25
CA GLY A 7 -5.30 -6.44 5.01
C GLY A 7 -5.79 -5.18 5.75
N ASP A 8 -4.98 -4.71 6.69
CA ASP A 8 -5.27 -3.49 7.46
C ASP A 8 -4.48 -2.30 6.88
N ALA A 9 -5.20 -1.27 6.40
CA ALA A 9 -4.59 -0.06 5.85
C ALA A 9 -3.68 0.65 6.86
N ALA A 10 -4.03 0.63 8.15
CA ALA A 10 -3.21 1.25 9.18
C ALA A 10 -1.86 0.55 9.33
N SER A 11 -1.84 -0.78 9.28
CA SER A 11 -0.61 -1.58 9.26
C SER A 11 0.27 -1.26 8.03
N VAL A 12 -0.32 -1.08 6.84
CA VAL A 12 0.43 -0.67 5.64
C VAL A 12 1.00 0.74 5.80
N SER A 13 0.22 1.71 6.27
CA SER A 13 0.71 3.06 6.55
C SER A 13 1.82 3.09 7.61
N ALA A 14 1.76 2.22 8.63
CA ALA A 14 2.84 2.09 9.60
C ALA A 14 4.14 1.57 8.96
N LEU A 15 4.04 0.62 8.03
CA LEU A 15 5.17 0.13 7.25
C LEU A 15 5.76 1.26 6.38
N VAL A 16 4.92 2.05 5.71
CA VAL A 16 5.34 3.23 4.94
C VAL A 16 6.15 4.20 5.80
N ALA A 17 5.65 4.53 6.99
CA ALA A 17 6.34 5.41 7.92
C ALA A 17 7.70 4.85 8.38
N SER A 18 7.76 3.54 8.65
CA SER A 18 9.00 2.84 9.01
C SER A 18 10.04 2.87 7.88
N LEU A 19 9.62 2.61 6.63
CA LEU A 19 10.49 2.64 5.46
C LEU A 19 11.02 4.06 5.18
N ARG A 20 10.14 5.08 5.21
CA ARG A 20 10.54 6.48 5.02
C ARG A 20 11.54 6.93 6.10
N ARG A 21 11.33 6.53 7.36
CA ARG A 21 12.28 6.80 8.45
C ARG A 21 13.64 6.15 8.18
N ARG A 22 13.67 4.86 7.86
CA ARG A 22 14.92 4.13 7.57
C ARG A 22 15.66 4.69 6.36
N ALA A 23 14.94 5.12 5.33
CA ALA A 23 15.53 5.79 4.17
C ALA A 23 16.21 7.11 4.59
N GLY A 24 15.53 7.91 5.41
CA GLY A 24 16.12 9.14 5.97
C GLY A 24 17.36 8.87 6.81
N ASP A 25 17.30 7.89 7.73
CA ASP A 25 18.44 7.51 8.57
C ASP A 25 19.64 7.04 7.74
N LEU A 26 19.40 6.40 6.59
CA LEU A 26 20.46 5.90 5.72
C LEU A 26 21.16 7.03 4.95
N GLU A 27 20.42 8.06 4.54
CA GLU A 27 21.00 9.25 3.92
C GLU A 27 21.80 10.07 4.91
N VAL A 28 21.27 10.30 6.12
CA VAL A 28 22.01 10.99 7.18
C VAL A 28 23.33 10.29 7.45
N ARG A 29 23.34 8.95 7.58
CA ARG A 29 24.57 8.19 7.75
C ARG A 29 25.53 8.27 6.57
N ALA A 30 25.02 8.35 5.34
CA ALA A 30 25.84 8.54 4.15
C ALA A 30 26.53 9.91 4.16
N ASP A 31 25.79 10.97 4.52
CA ASP A 31 26.31 12.33 4.63
C ASP A 31 27.34 12.45 5.77
N GLU A 32 27.06 11.85 6.93
CA GLU A 32 28.00 11.75 8.06
C GLU A 32 29.29 11.01 7.67
N THR A 33 29.16 9.93 6.90
CA THR A 33 30.31 9.15 6.41
C THR A 33 31.17 9.97 5.44
N ASP A 34 30.55 10.67 4.49
CA ASP A 34 31.26 11.53 3.54
C ASP A 34 31.97 12.68 4.28
N ALA A 35 31.32 13.30 5.26
CA ALA A 35 31.91 14.37 6.07
C ALA A 35 33.08 13.88 6.93
N ALA A 36 32.91 12.75 7.63
CA ALA A 36 33.97 12.14 8.42
C ALA A 36 35.16 11.72 7.56
N HIS A 37 34.89 11.17 6.37
CA HIS A 37 35.94 10.82 5.43
C HIS A 37 36.69 12.04 4.91
N ALA A 38 35.99 13.11 4.54
CA ALA A 38 36.61 14.37 4.08
C ALA A 38 37.53 14.98 5.16
N ALA A 39 37.10 14.96 6.43
CA ALA A 39 37.91 15.42 7.54
C ALA A 39 39.16 14.56 7.76
N ALA A 40 39.02 13.22 7.70
CA ALA A 40 40.14 12.29 7.89
C ALA A 40 41.10 12.24 6.70
N ALA A 41 40.65 12.54 5.49
CA ALA A 41 41.45 12.51 4.27
C ALA A 41 42.34 13.75 4.08
N ALA A 42 42.25 14.75 4.97
CA ALA A 42 43.06 15.96 4.89
C ALA A 42 44.57 15.62 4.89
N GLY A 43 45.25 15.95 3.79
CA GLY A 43 46.68 15.65 3.60
C GLY A 43 47.00 14.19 3.25
N TRP A 44 46.00 13.29 3.20
CA TRP A 44 46.22 11.89 2.82
C TRP A 44 46.22 11.74 1.29
N THR A 45 47.39 11.47 0.73
CA THR A 45 47.60 11.38 -0.73
C THR A 45 48.20 10.03 -1.14
N GLY A 46 48.25 9.78 -2.46
CA GLY A 46 48.79 8.54 -3.03
C GLY A 46 47.73 7.48 -3.36
N ARG A 47 48.20 6.34 -3.90
CA ARG A 47 47.33 5.28 -4.46
C ARG A 47 46.37 4.66 -3.45
N VAL A 48 46.82 4.44 -2.21
CA VAL A 48 45.97 3.87 -1.14
C VAL A 48 44.83 4.83 -0.77
N ALA A 49 45.12 6.13 -0.67
CA ALA A 49 44.11 7.15 -0.41
C ALA A 49 43.04 7.23 -1.52
N VAL A 50 43.43 7.02 -2.78
CA VAL A 50 42.48 6.94 -3.91
C VAL A 50 41.61 5.68 -3.82
N GLY A 51 42.20 4.52 -3.54
CA GLY A 51 41.46 3.26 -3.38
C GLY A 51 40.45 3.31 -2.24
N HIS A 52 40.83 3.92 -1.11
CA HIS A 52 39.94 4.11 0.03
C HIS A 52 38.79 5.07 -0.28
N ARG A 53 39.08 6.23 -0.90
CA ARG A 53 38.04 7.18 -1.38
C ARG A 53 36.99 6.49 -2.23
N ARG A 54 37.42 5.77 -3.27
CA ARG A 54 36.51 5.02 -4.15
C ARG A 54 35.63 4.02 -3.40
N ARG A 55 36.16 3.39 -2.34
CA ARG A 55 35.39 2.44 -1.53
C ARG A 55 34.36 3.15 -0.67
N VAL A 56 34.71 4.29 -0.07
CA VAL A 56 33.77 5.13 0.68
C VAL A 56 32.68 5.65 -0.25
N ASP A 57 33.06 6.23 -1.39
CA ASP A 57 32.13 6.72 -2.42
C ASP A 57 31.16 5.62 -2.86
N ALA A 58 31.65 4.39 -3.06
CA ALA A 58 30.80 3.26 -3.41
C ALA A 58 29.81 2.92 -2.30
N VAL A 59 30.23 2.91 -1.03
CA VAL A 59 29.34 2.62 0.11
C VAL A 59 28.28 3.70 0.28
N THR A 60 28.65 4.98 0.19
CA THR A 60 27.68 6.08 0.34
C THR A 60 26.75 6.16 -0.87
N ALA A 61 27.23 5.88 -2.08
CA ALA A 61 26.38 5.74 -3.28
C ALA A 61 25.38 4.57 -3.15
N THR A 62 25.82 3.39 -2.70
CA THR A 62 24.92 2.25 -2.46
C THR A 62 23.88 2.58 -1.38
N SER A 63 24.28 3.27 -0.31
CA SER A 63 23.38 3.68 0.77
C SER A 63 22.29 4.64 0.27
N ARG A 64 22.68 5.67 -0.50
CA ARG A 64 21.72 6.59 -1.12
C ARG A 64 20.81 5.88 -2.13
N GLY A 65 21.36 4.95 -2.92
CA GLY A 65 20.57 4.10 -3.82
C GLY A 65 19.51 3.30 -3.07
N ALA A 66 19.87 2.64 -1.97
CA ALA A 66 18.94 1.88 -1.14
C ALA A 66 17.86 2.78 -0.53
N ALA A 67 18.23 3.97 -0.03
CA ALA A 67 17.28 4.95 0.50
C ALA A 67 16.26 5.40 -0.55
N ALA A 68 16.71 5.69 -1.77
CA ALA A 68 15.83 6.04 -2.88
C ALA A 68 14.83 4.91 -3.20
N ARG A 69 15.29 3.65 -3.24
CA ARG A 69 14.40 2.49 -3.46
C ARG A 69 13.41 2.28 -2.33
N MET A 70 13.82 2.48 -1.08
CA MET A 70 12.91 2.43 0.06
C MET A 70 11.80 3.48 -0.07
N ARG A 71 12.10 4.69 -0.56
CA ARG A 71 11.08 5.72 -0.84
C ARG A 71 10.15 5.32 -1.97
N GLU A 72 10.71 4.85 -3.09
CA GLU A 72 9.92 4.35 -4.22
C GLU A 72 8.92 3.27 -3.81
N LEU A 73 9.35 2.32 -2.96
CA LEU A 73 8.47 1.29 -2.42
C LEU A 73 7.46 1.87 -1.41
N SER A 74 7.89 2.83 -0.58
CA SER A 74 7.01 3.51 0.37
C SER A 74 5.87 4.22 -0.33
N ASP A 75 6.14 4.91 -1.44
CA ASP A 75 5.10 5.65 -2.18
C ASP A 75 4.10 4.70 -2.84
N ALA A 76 4.58 3.57 -3.39
CA ALA A 76 3.68 2.53 -3.93
C ALA A 76 2.82 1.87 -2.83
N LEU A 77 3.39 1.68 -1.63
CA LEU A 77 2.66 1.16 -0.47
C LEU A 77 1.63 2.16 0.07
N ASP A 78 1.95 3.46 0.06
CA ASP A 78 1.07 4.55 0.51
C ASP A 78 -0.16 4.67 -0.41
N ASP A 79 0.07 4.63 -1.72
CA ASP A 79 -0.98 4.56 -2.74
C ASP A 79 -1.89 3.34 -2.54
N PHE A 80 -1.31 2.19 -2.23
CA PHE A 80 -2.06 0.97 -1.95
C PHE A 80 -2.85 1.06 -0.63
N ALA A 81 -2.26 1.63 0.43
CA ALA A 81 -2.93 1.83 1.71
C ALA A 81 -4.15 2.76 1.57
N ALA A 82 -4.03 3.83 0.79
CA ALA A 82 -5.14 4.73 0.48
C ALA A 82 -6.27 4.00 -0.28
N ALA A 83 -5.93 3.26 -1.33
CA ALA A 83 -6.91 2.48 -2.09
C ALA A 83 -7.61 1.40 -1.23
N LEU A 84 -6.87 0.78 -0.33
CA LEU A 84 -7.41 -0.19 0.63
C LEU A 84 -8.38 0.49 1.62
N GLY A 85 -8.00 1.65 2.16
CA GLY A 85 -8.86 2.43 3.04
C GLY A 85 -10.16 2.88 2.36
N GLU A 86 -10.09 3.29 1.10
CA GLU A 86 -11.26 3.64 0.27
C GLU A 86 -12.16 2.42 0.05
N ALA A 87 -11.60 1.27 -0.33
CA ALA A 87 -12.36 0.03 -0.52
C ALA A 87 -13.05 -0.43 0.78
N GLN A 88 -12.37 -0.30 1.93
CA GLN A 88 -12.97 -0.59 3.25
C GLN A 88 -14.09 0.39 3.61
N HIS A 89 -13.94 1.67 3.27
CA HIS A 89 -15.00 2.67 3.46
C HIS A 89 -16.22 2.38 2.56
N ASP A 90 -15.99 2.07 1.29
CA ASP A 90 -17.03 1.66 0.35
C ASP A 90 -17.79 0.42 0.83
N LEU A 91 -17.07 -0.59 1.33
CA LEU A 91 -17.68 -1.79 1.87
C LEU A 91 -18.58 -1.50 3.08
N ARG A 92 -18.13 -0.65 4.01
CA ARG A 92 -18.94 -0.21 5.16
C ARG A 92 -20.20 0.50 4.70
N ARG A 93 -20.06 1.49 3.80
CA ARG A 93 -21.20 2.24 3.28
C ARG A 93 -22.19 1.34 2.52
N ALA A 94 -21.70 0.41 1.71
CA ALA A 94 -22.55 -0.56 1.01
C ALA A 94 -23.24 -1.51 2.00
N SER A 95 -22.58 -1.89 3.10
CA SER A 95 -23.18 -2.72 4.15
C SER A 95 -24.27 -1.99 4.91
N ASP A 96 -24.08 -0.70 5.21
CA ASP A 96 -25.07 0.13 5.88
C ASP A 96 -26.28 0.41 4.98
N GLU A 97 -26.04 0.69 3.69
CA GLU A 97 -27.10 0.84 2.67
C GLU A 97 -27.85 -0.48 2.44
N ALA A 98 -27.14 -1.61 2.33
CA ALA A 98 -27.80 -2.92 2.22
C ALA A 98 -28.73 -3.17 3.42
N ARG A 99 -28.26 -2.88 4.64
CA ARG A 99 -29.03 -3.08 5.87
C ARG A 99 -30.31 -2.25 5.89
N SER A 100 -30.31 -1.01 5.38
CA SER A 100 -31.52 -0.19 5.31
C SER A 100 -32.57 -0.71 4.33
N HIS A 101 -32.17 -1.57 3.38
CA HIS A 101 -33.07 -2.23 2.42
C HIS A 101 -33.36 -3.70 2.77
N GLY A 102 -32.99 -4.16 3.97
CA GLY A 102 -33.18 -5.55 4.37
C GLY A 102 -32.27 -6.55 3.63
N LEU A 103 -31.18 -6.06 3.05
CA LEU A 103 -30.14 -6.84 2.41
C LEU A 103 -28.95 -6.99 3.37
N VAL A 104 -28.10 -7.97 3.09
CA VAL A 104 -26.85 -8.20 3.84
C VAL A 104 -25.71 -8.29 2.85
N VAL A 105 -24.61 -7.61 3.13
CA VAL A 105 -23.36 -7.80 2.39
C VAL A 105 -22.61 -8.95 3.05
N GLN A 106 -22.55 -10.08 2.37
CA GLN A 106 -21.77 -11.23 2.80
C GLN A 106 -20.75 -11.56 1.74
N ASP A 107 -19.51 -11.66 2.19
CA ASP A 107 -18.39 -12.04 1.36
C ASP A 107 -18.14 -11.18 0.11
N GLY A 108 -18.58 -9.92 0.11
CA GLY A 108 -18.48 -9.01 -1.05
C GLY A 108 -19.65 -9.15 -2.03
N GLN A 109 -20.61 -10.01 -1.71
CA GLN A 109 -21.87 -10.16 -2.43
C GLN A 109 -23.01 -9.55 -1.62
N VAL A 110 -24.02 -9.04 -2.31
CA VAL A 110 -25.22 -8.47 -1.69
C VAL A 110 -26.32 -9.53 -1.77
N LEU A 111 -26.76 -10.01 -0.62
CA LEU A 111 -27.73 -11.09 -0.48
C LEU A 111 -29.00 -10.60 0.24
N PRO A 112 -30.14 -11.27 0.05
CA PRO A 112 -31.31 -11.04 0.89
C PRO A 112 -31.01 -11.31 2.37
N GLY A 113 -31.51 -10.45 3.27
CA GLY A 113 -31.42 -10.67 4.70
C GLY A 113 -32.34 -11.80 5.17
N TRP A 114 -31.89 -12.56 6.17
CA TRP A 114 -32.68 -13.64 6.77
C TRP A 114 -33.93 -13.07 7.47
N GLY A 115 -35.10 -13.65 7.23
CA GLY A 115 -36.34 -13.35 7.95
C GLY A 115 -37.29 -12.33 7.29
N ILE A 116 -36.98 -11.82 6.10
CA ILE A 116 -37.92 -10.96 5.34
C ILE A 116 -38.78 -11.83 4.44
N SER A 117 -39.74 -12.52 5.06
CA SER A 117 -40.73 -13.40 4.42
C SER A 117 -42.16 -12.95 4.73
N GLY A 118 -42.39 -11.64 4.82
CA GLY A 118 -43.74 -11.07 4.82
C GLY A 118 -44.25 -10.94 3.39
N GLU A 119 -45.55 -11.15 3.17
CA GLU A 119 -46.23 -11.03 1.86
C GLU A 119 -45.74 -9.79 1.09
N ALA A 120 -44.88 -10.02 0.09
CA ALA A 120 -44.15 -8.94 -0.55
C ALA A 120 -44.98 -8.37 -1.71
N ASP A 121 -45.20 -7.06 -1.67
CA ASP A 121 -45.57 -6.28 -2.84
C ASP A 121 -44.46 -6.47 -3.90
N GLY A 122 -44.82 -6.82 -5.14
CA GLY A 122 -43.86 -7.04 -6.23
C GLY A 122 -43.00 -5.80 -6.53
N SER A 123 -43.48 -4.60 -6.16
CA SER A 123 -42.70 -3.37 -6.26
C SER A 123 -41.51 -3.34 -5.28
N ALA A 124 -41.71 -3.82 -4.05
CA ALA A 124 -40.67 -3.89 -3.02
C ALA A 124 -39.60 -4.96 -3.32
N ASP A 125 -39.97 -6.02 -4.02
CA ASP A 125 -39.00 -7.03 -4.51
C ASP A 125 -38.14 -6.49 -5.66
N ALA A 126 -38.75 -5.76 -6.59
CA ALA A 126 -38.04 -5.13 -7.69
C ALA A 126 -37.03 -4.08 -7.19
N GLU A 127 -37.43 -3.23 -6.23
CA GLU A 127 -36.55 -2.21 -5.65
C GLU A 127 -35.36 -2.83 -4.87
N ARG A 128 -35.60 -3.93 -4.15
CA ARG A 128 -34.54 -4.68 -3.46
C ARG A 128 -33.57 -5.32 -4.45
N ALA A 129 -34.08 -5.91 -5.53
CA ALA A 129 -33.24 -6.49 -6.58
C ALA A 129 -32.37 -5.43 -7.28
N GLU A 130 -32.94 -4.28 -7.63
CA GLU A 130 -32.21 -3.16 -8.24
C GLU A 130 -31.13 -2.62 -7.30
N THR A 131 -31.47 -2.48 -6.01
CA THR A 131 -30.51 -2.03 -4.98
C THR A 131 -29.38 -3.03 -4.80
N ALA A 132 -29.69 -4.33 -4.74
CA ALA A 132 -28.68 -5.37 -4.64
C ALA A 132 -27.72 -5.35 -5.84
N GLU A 133 -28.24 -5.18 -7.05
CA GLU A 133 -27.44 -5.11 -8.27
C GLU A 133 -26.56 -3.84 -8.30
N ARG A 134 -27.11 -2.68 -7.92
CA ARG A 134 -26.38 -1.41 -7.83
C ARG A 134 -25.22 -1.51 -6.84
N LEU A 135 -25.48 -2.03 -5.64
CA LEU A 135 -24.48 -2.23 -4.60
C LEU A 135 -23.42 -3.27 -5.02
N GLY A 136 -23.84 -4.38 -5.63
CA GLY A 136 -22.94 -5.40 -6.17
C GLY A 136 -21.99 -4.83 -7.22
N ARG A 137 -22.49 -4.04 -8.18
CA ARG A 137 -21.64 -3.37 -9.19
C ARG A 137 -20.64 -2.40 -8.55
N ARG A 138 -21.04 -1.66 -7.51
CA ARG A 138 -20.15 -0.76 -6.80
C ARG A 138 -19.00 -1.52 -6.12
N LEU A 139 -19.34 -2.56 -5.35
CA LEU A 139 -18.33 -3.40 -4.67
C LEU A 139 -17.38 -4.07 -5.66
N GLN A 140 -17.91 -4.56 -6.78
CA GLN A 140 -17.09 -5.16 -7.84
C GLN A 140 -16.09 -4.15 -8.44
N ARG A 141 -16.50 -2.90 -8.67
CA ARG A 141 -15.59 -1.85 -9.14
C ARG A 141 -14.47 -1.58 -8.13
N SER A 142 -14.80 -1.44 -6.85
CA SER A 142 -13.80 -1.20 -5.80
C SER A 142 -12.82 -2.39 -5.68
N ALA A 143 -13.31 -3.63 -5.81
CA ALA A 143 -12.46 -4.83 -5.83
C ALA A 143 -11.50 -4.85 -7.03
N VAL A 144 -11.98 -4.57 -8.24
CA VAL A 144 -11.16 -4.52 -9.45
C VAL A 144 -10.08 -3.43 -9.36
N LEU A 145 -10.43 -2.24 -8.84
CA LEU A 145 -9.47 -1.16 -8.64
C LEU A 145 -8.39 -1.54 -7.62
N LEU A 146 -8.79 -2.14 -6.51
CA LEU A 146 -7.85 -2.59 -5.48
C LEU A 146 -6.90 -3.68 -6.01
N GLU A 147 -7.41 -4.65 -6.77
CA GLU A 147 -6.59 -5.71 -7.36
C GLU A 147 -5.57 -5.13 -8.35
N ARG A 148 -5.97 -4.16 -9.17
CA ARG A 148 -5.05 -3.44 -10.06
C ARG A 148 -3.95 -2.72 -9.28
N ARG A 149 -4.28 -2.09 -8.15
CA ARG A 149 -3.29 -1.44 -7.27
C ARG A 149 -2.36 -2.45 -6.60
N ARG A 150 -2.88 -3.59 -6.18
CA ARG A 150 -2.09 -4.70 -5.65
C ARG A 150 -1.10 -5.24 -6.68
N ALA A 151 -1.53 -5.43 -7.91
CA ALA A 151 -0.66 -5.87 -9.01
C ALA A 151 0.46 -4.86 -9.30
N ALA A 152 0.13 -3.56 -9.32
CA ALA A 152 1.12 -2.50 -9.49
C ALA A 152 2.14 -2.48 -8.34
N LEU A 153 1.69 -2.63 -7.09
CA LEU A 153 2.55 -2.75 -5.92
C LEU A 153 3.47 -3.97 -6.02
N ALA A 154 2.94 -5.14 -6.39
CA ALA A 154 3.71 -6.37 -6.54
C ALA A 154 4.81 -6.22 -7.60
N HIS A 155 4.47 -5.64 -8.74
CA HIS A 155 5.44 -5.32 -9.80
C HIS A 155 6.54 -4.39 -9.28
N ARG A 156 6.17 -3.33 -8.56
CA ARG A 156 7.14 -2.39 -8.00
C ARG A 156 8.06 -3.04 -6.96
N ALA A 157 7.52 -3.89 -6.10
CA ALA A 157 8.30 -4.65 -5.13
C ALA A 157 9.31 -5.58 -5.81
N GLU A 158 8.93 -6.21 -6.92
CA GLU A 158 9.81 -7.08 -7.72
C GLU A 158 10.92 -6.30 -8.44
N GLU A 159 10.64 -5.09 -8.92
CA GLU A 159 11.69 -4.21 -9.49
C GLU A 159 12.71 -3.81 -8.43
N VAL A 160 12.24 -3.46 -7.22
CA VAL A 160 13.10 -3.07 -6.10
C VAL A 160 13.91 -4.27 -5.58
N SER A 161 13.33 -5.48 -5.53
CA SER A 161 14.04 -6.67 -5.03
C SER A 161 15.17 -7.09 -5.96
N ARG A 162 15.02 -6.93 -7.29
CA ARG A 162 16.07 -7.19 -8.29
C ARG A 162 17.29 -6.27 -8.16
N TRP A 163 17.19 -5.17 -7.42
CA TRP A 163 18.30 -4.27 -7.16
C TRP A 163 19.20 -4.74 -6.00
N LEU A 164 18.69 -5.61 -5.12
CA LEU A 164 19.51 -6.20 -4.04
C LEU A 164 20.47 -7.23 -4.65
N PRO A 165 21.80 -7.07 -4.48
CA PRO A 165 22.78 -8.06 -4.94
C PRO A 165 22.71 -9.37 -4.17
#